data_AF-A0A074WZV9-F1
#
_entry.id   AF-A0A074WZV9-F1
#
_cell.length_a   1.000
_cell.length_b   1.000
_cell.length_c   1.000
_cell.angle_alpha   90.00
_cell.angle_beta   90.00
_cell.angle_gamma   90.00
#
_symmetry.space_group_name_H-M   'P 1'
#
loop_
_entity.id
_entity.type
_entity.pdbx_description
1 polymer ?
#
loop_
_entity_poly.entity_id
_entity_poly.type
_entity_poly.pdbx_seq_one_letter_code
_entity_poly.pdbx_strand_id
1 'polypeptide(L)'
;MHQWLEDFGLGYDRNDRSTWKSEHLPEINNKGMCLDYAVTHEDFAWEIRAEPGVLSVFETVLNTEDLIVSFDAVNFGLAGRKDLPPNKPWPHQDQDPTKNGFRCLQGLVNLLPNGPDDGGLIVCEGAHLLSQQFHKEIAGTETPIPAWNPEWYGFTDKGMKWLEDHGCRWTKVCAEPGDLLLWDSRTPHYNLSSTTDQSRFCVYTCYMPVTEASEEELQRKKVVFEGWFGTTHWPNCKVMGRNQASRNGEPDPHNRSEPRKKPQLSERVYKLTGIPYIKTQA
;
A
#
# COMPACT_ATOMS: atom_id res chain seq x y z
N MET A 1 -14.51 0.46 7.98
CA MET A 1 -14.62 1.42 6.87
C MET A 1 -15.58 2.57 7.16
N HIS A 2 -16.90 2.38 7.07
CA HIS A 2 -17.88 3.49 7.06
C HIS A 2 -17.84 4.40 8.28
N GLN A 3 -17.81 3.84 9.50
CA GLN A 3 -17.77 4.66 10.72
C GLN A 3 -16.57 5.62 10.73
N TRP A 4 -15.40 5.16 10.29
CA TRP A 4 -14.21 6.00 10.23
C TRP A 4 -14.36 7.18 9.25
N LEU A 5 -15.09 6.99 8.15
CA LEU A 5 -15.40 8.05 7.18
C LEU A 5 -16.43 9.05 7.75
N GLU A 6 -17.51 8.56 8.36
CA GLU A 6 -18.57 9.39 8.98
C GLU A 6 -18.02 10.26 10.12
N ASP A 7 -17.06 9.71 10.85
CA ASP A 7 -16.38 10.31 12.00
C ASP A 7 -15.63 11.61 11.67
N PHE A 8 -15.40 11.93 10.39
CA PHE A 8 -14.88 13.24 9.96
C PHE A 8 -15.91 14.37 10.09
N GLY A 9 -17.21 14.06 10.18
CA GLY A 9 -18.26 15.07 10.30
C GLY A 9 -18.45 15.92 9.04
N LEU A 10 -18.03 15.41 7.87
CA LEU A 10 -18.10 16.11 6.58
C LEU A 10 -19.44 15.90 5.85
N GLY A 11 -20.35 15.10 6.43
CA GLY A 11 -21.66 14.81 5.84
C GLY A 11 -21.70 13.56 4.95
N TYR A 12 -20.68 12.69 5.01
CA TYR A 12 -20.77 11.35 4.42
C TYR A 12 -21.83 10.52 5.16
N ASP A 13 -22.76 9.92 4.42
CA ASP A 13 -23.73 8.94 4.88
C ASP A 13 -23.56 7.63 4.09
N ARG A 14 -23.32 6.53 4.79
CA ARG A 14 -23.18 5.21 4.16
C ARG A 14 -24.45 4.73 3.44
N ASN A 15 -25.61 5.31 3.75
CA ASN A 15 -26.90 4.94 3.18
C ASN A 15 -27.37 5.90 2.08
N ASP A 16 -26.69 7.02 1.85
CA ASP A 16 -26.99 7.96 0.78
C ASP A 16 -25.80 8.10 -0.19
N ARG A 17 -25.91 7.44 -1.35
CA ARG A 17 -24.88 7.51 -2.40
C ARG A 17 -24.67 8.92 -2.95
N SER A 18 -25.63 9.84 -2.78
CA SER A 18 -25.46 11.22 -3.20
C SER A 18 -24.35 11.93 -2.43
N THR A 19 -24.03 11.47 -1.20
CA THR A 19 -22.97 12.03 -0.37
C THR A 19 -21.59 11.39 -0.64
N TRP A 20 -21.47 10.43 -1.57
CA TRP A 20 -20.21 9.73 -1.83
C TRP A 20 -19.33 10.53 -2.79
N LYS A 21 -18.87 11.70 -2.35
CA LYS A 21 -18.09 12.67 -3.13
C LYS A 21 -17.12 13.42 -2.22
N SER A 22 -16.06 14.00 -2.80
CA SER A 22 -14.92 14.57 -2.08
C SER A 22 -15.30 15.64 -1.05
N GLU A 23 -16.39 16.39 -1.28
CA GLU A 23 -16.85 17.40 -0.31
C GLU A 23 -17.34 16.80 1.02
N HIS A 24 -17.74 15.53 1.03
CA HIS A 24 -18.25 14.82 2.21
C HIS A 24 -17.25 13.82 2.80
N LEU A 25 -16.09 13.67 2.19
CA LEU A 25 -15.11 12.63 2.53
C LEU A 25 -13.77 13.25 2.94
N PRO A 26 -12.96 12.55 3.75
CA PRO A 26 -11.54 12.85 3.85
C PRO A 26 -10.87 12.68 2.47
N GLU A 27 -9.66 13.22 2.33
CA GLU A 27 -8.87 13.10 1.11
C GLU A 27 -8.54 11.63 0.84
N ILE A 28 -9.13 11.12 -0.23
CA ILE A 28 -8.95 9.78 -0.77
C ILE A 28 -8.74 9.96 -2.25
N ASN A 29 -7.57 9.56 -2.75
CA ASN A 29 -7.24 9.78 -4.15
C ASN A 29 -8.10 8.92 -5.09
N ASN A 30 -8.00 9.17 -6.40
CA ASN A 30 -8.75 8.44 -7.42
C ASN A 30 -8.45 6.93 -7.52
N LYS A 31 -7.41 6.45 -6.84
CA LYS A 31 -7.07 5.02 -6.69
C LYS A 31 -7.66 4.40 -5.42
N GLY A 32 -8.42 5.18 -4.65
CA GLY A 32 -9.04 4.79 -3.39
C GLY A 32 -8.10 4.83 -2.19
N MET A 33 -6.86 5.33 -2.32
CA MET A 33 -5.89 5.32 -1.23
C MET A 33 -6.04 6.55 -0.33
N CYS A 34 -6.08 6.32 0.98
CA CYS A 34 -5.92 7.30 2.02
C CYS A 34 -4.53 7.12 2.66
N LEU A 35 -3.71 8.17 2.60
CA LEU A 35 -2.32 8.14 3.10
C LEU A 35 -2.13 9.00 4.36
N ASP A 36 -3.01 9.98 4.55
CA ASP A 36 -2.90 11.01 5.57
C ASP A 36 -3.85 10.73 6.76
N TYR A 37 -4.08 11.71 7.63
CA TYR A 37 -4.93 11.61 8.82
C TYR A 37 -4.47 10.56 9.86
N ALA A 38 -3.17 10.23 9.84
CA ALA A 38 -2.57 9.14 10.61
C ALA A 38 -3.29 7.78 10.41
N VAL A 39 -3.99 7.59 9.28
CA VAL A 39 -4.88 6.43 9.06
C VAL A 39 -4.17 5.09 9.17
N THR A 40 -2.90 5.07 8.78
CA THR A 40 -2.05 3.88 8.86
C THR A 40 -1.72 3.46 10.29
N HIS A 41 -1.95 4.33 11.28
CA HIS A 41 -1.71 4.07 12.69
C HIS A 41 -2.99 3.94 13.50
N GLU A 42 -4.16 3.92 12.86
CA GLU A 42 -5.41 3.60 13.56
C GLU A 42 -5.36 2.18 14.15
N ASP A 43 -6.09 1.98 15.25
CA ASP A 43 -6.17 0.70 15.96
C ASP A 43 -6.42 -0.49 15.02
N PHE A 44 -7.41 -0.39 14.13
CA PHE A 44 -7.75 -1.46 13.20
C PHE A 44 -6.60 -1.81 12.24
N ALA A 45 -5.79 -0.82 11.83
CA ALA A 45 -4.66 -1.07 10.94
C ALA A 45 -3.57 -1.87 11.66
N TRP A 46 -3.35 -1.58 12.94
CA TRP A 46 -2.43 -2.34 13.78
C TRP A 46 -2.95 -3.71 14.18
N GLU A 47 -4.25 -3.84 14.47
CA GLU A 47 -4.88 -5.14 14.73
C GLU A 47 -4.74 -6.07 13.52
N ILE A 48 -4.98 -5.57 12.31
CA ILE A 48 -4.78 -6.36 11.07
C ILE A 48 -3.31 -6.75 10.89
N ARG A 49 -2.37 -5.86 11.20
CA ARG A 49 -0.94 -6.20 11.15
C ARG A 49 -0.51 -7.19 12.24
N ALA A 50 -1.25 -7.24 13.34
CA ALA A 50 -0.99 -8.13 14.46
C ALA A 50 -1.67 -9.50 14.29
N GLU A 51 -2.57 -9.64 13.31
CA GLU A 51 -3.38 -10.84 13.14
C GLU A 51 -2.49 -12.08 12.94
N PRO A 52 -2.61 -13.11 13.80
CA PRO A 52 -1.75 -14.30 13.72
C PRO A 52 -1.78 -14.99 12.35
N GLY A 53 -2.94 -15.02 11.69
CA GLY A 53 -3.07 -15.57 10.34
C GLY A 53 -2.28 -14.79 9.28
N VAL A 54 -2.14 -13.48 9.45
CA VAL A 54 -1.33 -12.63 8.56
C VAL A 54 0.15 -12.81 8.88
N LEU A 55 0.54 -12.68 10.15
CA LEU A 55 1.94 -12.77 10.57
C LEU A 55 2.56 -14.12 10.21
N SER A 56 1.88 -15.22 10.51
CA SER A 56 2.42 -16.58 10.28
C SER A 56 2.76 -16.85 8.81
N VAL A 57 2.01 -16.25 7.86
CA VAL A 57 2.33 -16.36 6.43
C VAL A 57 3.64 -15.66 6.11
N PHE A 58 3.86 -14.43 6.59
CA PHE A 58 5.12 -13.72 6.38
C PHE A 58 6.29 -14.39 7.11
N GLU A 59 6.08 -14.89 8.33
CA GLU A 59 7.11 -15.62 9.08
C GLU A 59 7.55 -16.89 8.34
N THR A 60 6.60 -17.59 7.72
CA THR A 60 6.86 -18.77 6.91
C THR A 60 7.64 -18.41 5.65
N VAL A 61 7.19 -17.40 4.90
CA VAL A 61 7.81 -17.03 3.61
C VAL A 61 9.19 -16.40 3.81
N LEU A 62 9.36 -15.60 4.85
CA LEU A 62 10.62 -14.91 5.17
C LEU A 62 11.52 -15.73 6.11
N ASN A 63 11.04 -16.89 6.56
CA ASN A 63 11.76 -17.83 7.42
C ASN A 63 12.31 -17.20 8.72
N THR A 64 11.51 -16.37 9.38
CA THR A 64 11.86 -15.74 10.66
C THR A 64 10.63 -15.14 11.36
N GLU A 65 10.63 -15.16 12.69
CA GLU A 65 9.64 -14.43 13.50
C GLU A 65 10.04 -12.97 13.75
N ASP A 66 11.32 -12.61 13.57
CA ASP A 66 11.84 -11.28 13.82
C ASP A 66 11.55 -10.34 12.63
N LEU A 67 10.29 -9.91 12.55
CA LEU A 67 9.75 -9.09 11.48
C LEU A 67 9.54 -7.63 11.90
N ILE A 68 9.63 -6.75 10.91
CA ILE A 68 9.14 -5.37 10.95
C ILE A 68 8.10 -5.15 9.85
N VAL A 69 7.15 -4.23 10.06
CA VAL A 69 6.00 -3.99 9.17
C VAL A 69 6.00 -2.60 8.55
N SER A 70 5.50 -2.43 7.33
CA SER A 70 5.27 -1.11 6.74
C SER A 70 4.12 -0.34 7.42
N PHE A 71 4.22 0.99 7.42
CA PHE A 71 3.12 1.90 7.82
C PHE A 71 2.45 2.45 6.57
N ASP A 72 2.01 1.54 5.70
CA ASP A 72 1.48 1.86 4.37
C ASP A 72 0.02 2.34 4.43
N ALA A 73 -0.50 2.81 3.29
CA ALA A 73 -1.82 3.38 3.14
C ALA A 73 -2.97 2.40 3.48
N VAL A 74 -4.18 2.94 3.55
CA VAL A 74 -5.42 2.15 3.61
C VAL A 74 -6.28 2.51 2.40
N ASN A 75 -6.85 1.52 1.73
CA ASN A 75 -7.74 1.75 0.60
C ASN A 75 -9.20 1.84 1.08
N PHE A 76 -9.89 2.93 0.74
CA PHE A 76 -11.31 3.19 0.98
C PHE A 76 -12.06 3.42 -0.35
N GLY A 77 -11.75 2.66 -1.39
CA GLY A 77 -12.36 2.81 -2.71
C GLY A 77 -13.89 2.69 -2.67
N LEU A 78 -14.60 3.82 -2.71
CA LEU A 78 -16.06 3.84 -2.78
C LEU A 78 -16.54 3.64 -4.22
N ALA A 79 -17.45 2.69 -4.41
CA ALA A 79 -18.06 2.42 -5.72
C ALA A 79 -18.92 3.60 -6.21
N GLY A 80 -19.01 3.76 -7.53
CA GLY A 80 -19.91 4.71 -8.17
C GLY A 80 -19.54 6.19 -8.02
N ARG A 81 -18.33 6.52 -7.52
CA ARG A 81 -17.84 7.91 -7.46
C ARG A 81 -17.60 8.47 -8.86
N LYS A 82 -18.16 9.66 -9.12
CA LYS A 82 -18.09 10.36 -10.42
C LYS A 82 -17.36 11.70 -10.37
N ASP A 83 -17.00 12.13 -9.17
CA ASP A 83 -16.39 13.43 -8.90
C ASP A 83 -14.85 13.41 -8.98
N LEU A 84 -14.24 12.22 -9.12
CA LEU A 84 -12.81 12.04 -9.32
C LEU A 84 -12.48 11.73 -10.78
N PRO A 85 -11.25 12.07 -11.24
CA PRO A 85 -10.75 11.60 -12.53
C PRO A 85 -10.79 10.06 -12.62
N PRO A 86 -11.11 9.49 -13.79
CA PRO A 86 -11.11 8.04 -13.98
C PRO A 86 -9.76 7.41 -13.60
N ASN A 87 -9.80 6.30 -12.84
CA ASN A 87 -8.63 5.48 -12.56
C ASN A 87 -8.33 4.59 -13.77
N LYS A 88 -7.34 4.98 -14.58
CA LYS A 88 -6.91 4.25 -15.79
C LYS A 88 -5.72 3.34 -15.44
N PRO A 89 -5.45 2.27 -16.21
CA PRO A 89 -4.29 1.41 -16.01
C PRO A 89 -2.99 2.20 -15.85
N TRP A 90 -2.19 1.82 -14.86
CA TRP A 90 -0.95 2.50 -14.49
C TRP A 90 0.12 1.46 -14.06
N PRO A 91 0.52 0.57 -14.98
CA PRO A 91 1.38 -0.57 -14.68
C PRO A 91 2.73 -0.10 -14.15
N HIS A 92 3.12 -0.63 -13.00
CA HIS A 92 4.39 -0.31 -12.34
C HIS A 92 4.90 -1.50 -11.53
N GLN A 93 6.17 -1.45 -11.15
CA GLN A 93 6.74 -2.28 -10.09
C GLN A 93 7.30 -1.34 -9.01
N ASP A 94 7.34 -1.82 -7.77
CA ASP A 94 7.90 -1.04 -6.66
C ASP A 94 9.22 -1.63 -6.15
N GLN A 95 10.11 -1.89 -7.09
CA GLN A 95 11.50 -2.18 -6.81
C GLN A 95 12.40 -1.47 -7.82
N ASP A 96 13.53 -0.96 -7.34
CA ASP A 96 14.54 -0.32 -8.16
C ASP A 96 14.95 -1.23 -9.34
N PRO A 97 14.77 -0.79 -10.60
CA PRO A 97 15.03 -1.60 -11.79
C PRO A 97 16.52 -1.97 -11.94
N THR A 98 17.42 -1.30 -11.23
CA THR A 98 18.86 -1.60 -11.20
C THR A 98 19.23 -2.64 -10.13
N LYS A 99 18.30 -3.00 -9.24
CA LYS A 99 18.49 -3.95 -8.14
C LYS A 99 17.77 -5.25 -8.45
N ASN A 100 18.54 -6.24 -8.93
CA ASN A 100 18.02 -7.56 -9.27
C ASN A 100 17.69 -8.40 -8.02
N GLY A 101 16.90 -9.46 -8.22
CA GLY A 101 16.54 -10.43 -7.18
C GLY A 101 15.38 -9.98 -6.30
N PHE A 102 14.86 -10.91 -5.50
CA PHE A 102 13.80 -10.62 -4.53
C PHE A 102 14.33 -9.70 -3.41
N ARG A 103 13.55 -8.69 -3.03
CA ARG A 103 13.88 -7.76 -1.93
C ARG A 103 12.69 -7.47 -1.00
N CYS A 104 11.47 -7.50 -1.51
CA CYS A 104 10.28 -7.26 -0.71
C CYS A 104 9.12 -8.11 -1.20
N LEU A 105 8.41 -8.71 -0.24
CA LEU A 105 7.09 -9.28 -0.48
C LEU A 105 6.06 -8.22 -0.10
N GLN A 106 5.38 -7.69 -1.10
CA GLN A 106 4.27 -6.78 -0.88
C GLN A 106 3.03 -7.57 -0.46
N GLY A 107 2.13 -6.89 0.24
CA GLY A 107 0.88 -7.48 0.62
C GLY A 107 -0.21 -6.50 0.99
N LEU A 108 -1.44 -7.02 0.98
CA LEU A 108 -2.60 -6.35 1.53
C LEU A 108 -3.58 -7.37 2.10
N VAL A 109 -4.31 -6.97 3.14
CA VAL A 109 -5.44 -7.73 3.67
C VAL A 109 -6.73 -7.14 3.11
N ASN A 110 -7.49 -7.98 2.40
CA ASN A 110 -8.76 -7.61 1.80
C ASN A 110 -9.89 -7.70 2.83
N LEU A 111 -10.77 -6.70 2.90
CA LEU A 111 -11.79 -6.60 3.98
C LEU A 111 -13.24 -6.55 3.47
N LEU A 112 -13.45 -6.47 2.15
CA LEU A 112 -14.76 -6.53 1.51
C LEU A 112 -14.69 -7.49 0.32
N PRO A 113 -15.82 -8.07 -0.14
CA PRO A 113 -15.82 -8.89 -1.35
C PRO A 113 -15.16 -8.14 -2.50
N ASN A 114 -14.28 -8.83 -3.24
CA ASN A 114 -13.57 -8.26 -4.37
C ASN A 114 -13.56 -9.23 -5.56
N GLY A 115 -14.59 -9.14 -6.38
CA GLY A 115 -14.77 -9.94 -7.59
C GLY A 115 -13.98 -9.42 -8.80
N PRO A 116 -14.31 -9.94 -10.01
CA PRO A 116 -13.60 -9.62 -11.25
C PRO A 116 -13.80 -8.16 -11.70
N ASP A 117 -14.93 -7.55 -11.36
CA ASP A 117 -15.29 -6.19 -11.80
C ASP A 117 -15.24 -5.14 -10.65
N ASP A 118 -14.94 -5.57 -9.42
CA ASP A 118 -15.00 -4.71 -8.22
C ASP A 118 -13.75 -3.83 -8.05
N GLY A 119 -12.96 -3.66 -9.11
CA GLY A 119 -11.66 -2.99 -9.07
C GLY A 119 -10.68 -3.72 -8.14
N GLY A 120 -9.57 -3.08 -7.77
CA GLY A 120 -8.54 -3.70 -6.93
C GLY A 120 -7.34 -4.19 -7.73
N LEU A 121 -6.59 -5.14 -7.17
CA LEU A 121 -5.24 -5.50 -7.61
C LEU A 121 -5.26 -6.28 -8.93
N ILE A 122 -4.48 -5.81 -9.90
CA ILE A 122 -4.22 -6.49 -11.16
C ILE A 122 -2.70 -6.69 -11.26
N VAL A 123 -2.26 -7.91 -11.52
CA VAL A 123 -0.85 -8.29 -11.59
C VAL A 123 -0.51 -8.90 -12.94
N CYS A 124 0.72 -8.71 -13.40
CA CYS A 124 1.27 -9.41 -14.54
C CYS A 124 1.92 -10.72 -14.04
N GLU A 125 1.19 -11.82 -14.15
CA GLU A 125 1.57 -13.11 -13.59
C GLU A 125 2.93 -13.59 -14.15
N GLY A 126 3.80 -14.07 -13.25
CA GLY A 126 5.12 -14.59 -13.60
C GLY A 126 6.15 -13.55 -14.07
N ALA A 127 5.75 -12.31 -14.37
CA ALA A 127 6.65 -11.30 -14.93
C ALA A 127 7.79 -10.88 -14.00
N HIS A 128 7.67 -11.07 -12.67
CA HIS A 128 8.78 -10.87 -11.73
C HIS A 128 9.98 -11.81 -12.01
N LEU A 129 9.75 -12.98 -12.60
CA LEU A 129 10.82 -13.92 -13.01
C LEU A 129 11.61 -13.37 -14.21
N LEU A 130 10.99 -12.51 -15.02
CA LEU A 130 11.59 -11.86 -16.18
C LEU A 130 12.16 -10.47 -15.87
N SER A 131 11.97 -9.95 -14.66
CA SER A 131 12.30 -8.55 -14.31
C SER A 131 13.74 -8.16 -14.69
N GLN A 132 14.74 -8.98 -14.38
CA GLN A 132 16.13 -8.69 -14.74
C GLN A 132 16.36 -8.66 -16.26
N GLN A 133 15.74 -9.59 -17.00
CA GLN A 133 15.83 -9.63 -18.46
C GLN A 133 15.15 -8.41 -19.07
N PHE A 134 13.93 -8.11 -18.63
CA PHE A 134 13.15 -6.95 -19.04
C PHE A 134 13.99 -5.66 -18.92
N HIS A 135 14.54 -5.39 -17.72
CA HIS A 135 15.29 -4.14 -17.48
C HIS A 135 16.58 -4.09 -18.29
N LYS A 136 17.23 -5.23 -18.54
CA LYS A 136 18.41 -5.29 -19.41
C LYS A 136 18.09 -4.96 -20.88
N GLU A 137 16.94 -5.42 -21.38
CA GLU A 137 16.56 -5.25 -22.79
C GLU A 137 15.87 -3.91 -23.07
N ILE A 138 15.14 -3.37 -22.10
CA ILE A 138 14.38 -2.12 -22.24
C ILE A 138 15.23 -0.89 -21.93
N ALA A 139 16.22 -0.99 -21.04
CA ALA A 139 17.06 0.14 -20.65
C ALA A 139 17.67 0.89 -21.85
N GLY A 140 17.46 2.20 -21.91
CA GLY A 140 17.96 3.07 -22.98
C GLY A 140 17.21 2.94 -24.31
N THR A 141 16.17 2.11 -24.40
CA THR A 141 15.40 1.90 -25.63
C THR A 141 14.07 2.66 -25.67
N GLU A 142 13.75 3.37 -24.59
CA GLU A 142 12.54 4.18 -24.39
C GLU A 142 12.81 5.35 -23.44
N THR A 143 11.92 6.35 -23.48
CA THR A 143 11.90 7.39 -22.45
C THR A 143 11.18 6.85 -21.22
N PRO A 144 11.85 6.78 -20.05
CA PRO A 144 11.23 6.25 -18.85
C PRO A 144 10.12 7.18 -18.34
N ILE A 145 9.08 6.59 -17.74
CA ILE A 145 8.06 7.33 -17.01
C ILE A 145 8.72 7.96 -15.76
N PRO A 146 8.53 9.26 -15.48
CA PRO A 146 9.13 9.90 -14.31
C PRO A 146 8.78 9.17 -13.00
N ALA A 147 9.81 8.70 -12.31
CA ALA A 147 9.69 8.07 -11.02
C ALA A 147 9.82 9.12 -9.91
N TRP A 148 9.00 8.99 -8.87
CA TRP A 148 9.03 9.86 -7.69
C TRP A 148 10.07 9.41 -6.66
N ASN A 149 10.56 8.17 -6.76
CA ASN A 149 11.70 7.66 -6.02
C ASN A 149 12.35 6.48 -6.81
N PRO A 150 13.59 6.05 -6.46
CA PRO A 150 14.30 5.00 -7.19
C PRO A 150 13.64 3.62 -7.15
N GLU A 151 12.85 3.31 -6.12
CA GLU A 151 12.16 2.03 -5.95
C GLU A 151 10.84 1.95 -6.73
N TRP A 152 10.59 2.84 -7.68
CA TRP A 152 9.40 2.81 -8.53
C TRP A 152 9.79 2.82 -10.00
N TYR A 153 9.21 1.92 -10.79
CA TYR A 153 9.38 1.89 -12.24
C TYR A 153 8.03 1.71 -12.93
N GLY A 154 7.68 2.64 -13.82
CA GLY A 154 6.47 2.58 -14.64
C GLY A 154 6.72 1.93 -15.99
N PHE A 155 5.83 1.04 -16.41
CA PHE A 155 5.89 0.37 -17.71
C PHE A 155 5.25 1.25 -18.79
N THR A 156 6.01 1.57 -19.84
CA THR A 156 5.49 2.21 -21.05
C THR A 156 4.69 1.22 -21.89
N ASP A 157 4.03 1.68 -22.95
CA ASP A 157 3.40 0.80 -23.94
C ASP A 157 4.37 -0.20 -24.56
N LYS A 158 5.64 0.18 -24.74
CA LYS A 158 6.68 -0.71 -25.24
C LYS A 158 7.04 -1.78 -24.21
N GLY A 159 7.19 -1.41 -22.95
CA GLY A 159 7.43 -2.36 -21.86
C GLY A 159 6.26 -3.33 -21.69
N MET A 160 5.03 -2.83 -21.78
CA MET A 160 3.81 -3.64 -21.76
C MET A 160 3.77 -4.64 -22.92
N LYS A 161 4.11 -4.19 -24.13
CA LYS A 161 4.23 -5.06 -25.30
C LYS A 161 5.32 -6.11 -25.14
N TRP A 162 6.47 -5.76 -24.56
CA TRP A 162 7.53 -6.72 -24.28
C TRP A 162 7.03 -7.83 -23.36
N LEU A 163 6.29 -7.49 -22.29
CA LEU A 163 5.72 -8.48 -21.37
C LEU A 163 4.73 -9.41 -22.10
N GLU A 164 3.88 -8.86 -22.97
CA GLU A 164 2.95 -9.63 -23.80
C GLU A 164 3.68 -10.58 -24.77
N ASP A 165 4.71 -10.09 -25.46
CA ASP A 165 5.52 -10.87 -26.41
C ASP A 165 6.29 -12.01 -25.72
N HIS A 166 6.53 -11.89 -24.40
CA HIS A 166 7.11 -12.93 -23.55
C HIS A 166 6.05 -13.82 -22.86
N GLY A 167 4.79 -13.70 -23.25
CA GLY A 167 3.69 -14.56 -22.81
C GLY A 167 3.13 -14.23 -21.42
N CYS A 168 3.51 -13.10 -20.82
CA CYS A 168 2.97 -12.66 -19.54
C CYS A 168 1.51 -12.21 -19.68
N ARG A 169 0.71 -12.42 -18.63
CA ARG A 169 -0.72 -12.11 -18.63
C ARG A 169 -1.09 -11.25 -17.45
N TRP A 170 -1.93 -10.26 -17.68
CA TRP A 170 -2.52 -9.41 -16.64
C TRP A 170 -3.75 -10.10 -16.06
N THR A 171 -3.73 -10.38 -14.76
CA THR A 171 -4.81 -11.04 -14.05
C THR A 171 -5.35 -10.15 -12.96
N LYS A 172 -6.68 -10.03 -12.93
CA LYS A 172 -7.41 -9.45 -11.80
C LYS A 172 -7.44 -10.45 -10.66
N VAL A 173 -6.83 -10.10 -9.53
CA VAL A 173 -6.85 -10.92 -8.32
C VAL A 173 -8.20 -10.74 -7.63
N CYS A 174 -8.98 -11.80 -7.53
CA CYS A 174 -10.23 -11.80 -6.76
C CYS A 174 -9.96 -12.29 -5.34
N ALA A 175 -10.73 -11.78 -4.37
CA ALA A 175 -10.52 -12.04 -2.95
C ALA A 175 -11.82 -11.94 -2.17
N GLU A 176 -11.94 -12.77 -1.14
CA GLU A 176 -12.99 -12.70 -0.13
C GLU A 176 -12.54 -11.86 1.08
N PRO A 177 -13.46 -11.38 1.93
CA PRO A 177 -13.09 -10.71 3.17
C PRO A 177 -12.21 -11.59 4.06
N GLY A 178 -11.06 -11.06 4.48
CA GLY A 178 -10.06 -11.76 5.30
C GLY A 178 -8.87 -12.31 4.51
N ASP A 179 -8.96 -12.38 3.18
CA ASP A 179 -7.84 -12.89 2.37
C ASP A 179 -6.63 -11.96 2.41
N LEU A 180 -5.45 -12.58 2.57
CA LEU A 180 -4.15 -11.93 2.42
C LEU A 180 -3.65 -12.13 0.98
N LEU A 181 -3.47 -11.04 0.24
CA LEU A 181 -2.88 -11.05 -1.09
C LEU A 181 -1.41 -10.68 -1.00
N LEU A 182 -0.54 -11.44 -1.69
CA LEU A 182 0.91 -11.27 -1.67
C LEU A 182 1.48 -11.26 -3.08
N TRP A 183 2.47 -10.41 -3.33
CA TRP A 183 3.23 -10.40 -4.58
C TRP A 183 4.66 -9.91 -4.38
N ASP A 184 5.57 -10.39 -5.22
CA ASP A 184 6.95 -9.92 -5.26
C ASP A 184 6.99 -8.45 -5.73
N SER A 185 7.80 -7.59 -5.09
CA SER A 185 7.94 -6.17 -5.43
C SER A 185 8.36 -5.89 -6.88
N ARG A 186 8.93 -6.88 -7.58
CA ARG A 186 9.25 -6.82 -9.02
C ARG A 186 8.06 -7.12 -9.93
N THR A 187 6.95 -7.61 -9.39
CA THR A 187 5.76 -7.97 -10.18
C THR A 187 5.14 -6.69 -10.73
N PRO A 188 5.02 -6.53 -12.06
CA PRO A 188 4.25 -5.44 -12.64
C PRO A 188 2.81 -5.54 -12.17
N HIS A 189 2.27 -4.47 -11.62
CA HIS A 189 0.92 -4.43 -11.06
C HIS A 189 0.33 -3.03 -11.14
N TYR A 190 -0.97 -2.93 -10.88
CA TYR A 190 -1.69 -1.69 -10.65
C TYR A 190 -3.04 -1.99 -9.99
N ASN A 191 -3.82 -0.96 -9.69
CA ASN A 191 -5.21 -1.13 -9.28
C ASN A 191 -6.17 -0.30 -10.15
N LEU A 192 -7.40 -0.78 -10.26
CA LEU A 192 -8.51 -0.05 -10.86
C LEU A 192 -9.62 0.21 -9.84
N SER A 193 -10.48 1.18 -10.14
CA SER A 193 -11.71 1.42 -9.38
C SER A 193 -12.78 0.41 -9.79
N SER A 194 -13.72 0.13 -8.89
CA SER A 194 -14.87 -0.73 -9.16
C SER A 194 -15.72 -0.20 -10.30
N THR A 195 -16.14 -1.08 -11.21
CA THR A 195 -17.16 -0.81 -12.23
C THR A 195 -18.54 -1.30 -11.80
N THR A 196 -18.64 -1.93 -10.63
CA THR A 196 -19.87 -2.40 -10.00
C THR A 196 -20.29 -1.46 -8.86
N ASP A 197 -21.26 -1.91 -8.06
CA ASP A 197 -21.69 -1.25 -6.83
C ASP A 197 -20.92 -1.68 -5.57
N GLN A 198 -19.93 -2.57 -5.71
CA GLN A 198 -19.11 -3.08 -4.61
C GLN A 198 -17.93 -2.14 -4.31
N SER A 199 -17.92 -1.58 -3.11
CA SER A 199 -16.79 -0.79 -2.60
C SER A 199 -15.62 -1.69 -2.20
N ARG A 200 -14.41 -1.13 -2.23
CA ARG A 200 -13.16 -1.75 -1.83
C ARG A 200 -12.68 -1.21 -0.49
N PHE A 201 -12.30 -2.11 0.40
CA PHE A 201 -11.63 -1.78 1.65
C PHE A 201 -10.49 -2.76 1.88
N CYS A 202 -9.27 -2.26 2.00
CA CYS A 202 -8.11 -3.09 2.32
C CYS A 202 -7.04 -2.30 3.05
N VAL A 203 -6.22 -2.99 3.84
CA VAL A 203 -5.05 -2.41 4.50
C VAL A 203 -3.81 -2.98 3.83
N TYR A 204 -2.92 -2.10 3.35
CA TYR A 204 -1.64 -2.54 2.80
C TYR A 204 -0.71 -2.92 3.96
N THR A 205 -0.15 -4.12 3.88
CA THR A 205 0.64 -4.74 4.95
C THR A 205 1.80 -5.52 4.33
N CYS A 206 3.00 -4.97 4.46
CA CYS A 206 4.22 -5.59 3.97
C CYS A 206 5.17 -5.80 5.14
N TYR A 207 5.88 -6.93 5.14
CA TYR A 207 6.80 -7.31 6.21
C TYR A 207 8.16 -7.63 5.65
N MET A 208 9.16 -7.52 6.51
CA MET A 208 10.56 -7.76 6.20
C MET A 208 11.26 -8.28 7.45
N PRO A 209 12.24 -9.18 7.33
CA PRO A 209 13.14 -9.52 8.44
C PRO A 209 13.81 -8.26 8.98
N VAL A 210 13.90 -8.12 10.30
CA VAL A 210 14.62 -6.97 10.89
C VAL A 210 16.09 -6.90 10.45
N THR A 211 16.69 -8.04 10.09
CA THR A 211 18.06 -8.15 9.58
C THR A 211 18.28 -7.43 8.24
N GLU A 212 17.21 -7.12 7.51
CA GLU A 212 17.26 -6.34 6.26
C GLU A 212 17.12 -4.82 6.50
N ALA A 213 16.99 -4.39 7.76
CA ALA A 213 16.98 -2.98 8.14
C ALA A 213 18.30 -2.57 8.79
N SER A 214 18.87 -1.47 8.32
CA SER A 214 20.01 -0.82 8.96
C SER A 214 19.59 -0.11 10.25
N GLU A 215 20.56 0.17 11.13
CA GLU A 215 20.31 0.95 12.35
C GLU A 215 19.72 2.33 12.02
N GLU A 216 20.22 3.00 10.97
CA GLU A 216 19.68 4.30 10.52
C GLU A 216 18.22 4.19 10.06
N GLU A 217 17.87 3.12 9.35
CA GLU A 217 16.49 2.82 8.94
C GLU A 217 15.57 2.58 10.15
N LEU A 218 16.03 1.83 11.15
CA LEU A 218 15.27 1.62 12.39
C LEU A 218 15.07 2.91 13.18
N GLN A 219 16.10 3.75 13.29
CA GLN A 219 16.00 5.07 13.94
C GLN A 219 15.02 6.00 13.22
N ARG A 220 15.07 6.04 11.89
CA ARG A 220 14.09 6.78 11.08
C ARG A 220 12.68 6.23 11.24
N LYS A 221 12.54 4.90 11.25
CA LYS A 221 11.25 4.23 11.47
C LYS A 221 10.66 4.58 12.83
N LYS A 222 11.49 4.70 13.88
CA LYS A 222 11.07 5.21 15.19
C LYS A 222 10.47 6.61 15.10
N VAL A 223 11.17 7.55 14.44
CA VAL A 223 10.66 8.93 14.25
C VAL A 223 9.32 8.93 13.51
N VAL A 224 9.19 8.12 12.47
CA VAL A 224 7.95 7.98 11.69
C VAL A 224 6.82 7.41 12.55
N PHE A 225 7.09 6.40 13.37
CA PHE A 225 6.11 5.80 14.28
C PHE A 225 5.66 6.80 15.35
N GLU A 226 6.60 7.43 16.06
CA GLU A 226 6.30 8.39 17.14
C GLU A 226 5.62 9.67 16.63
N GLY A 227 5.88 10.04 15.37
CA GLY A 227 5.26 11.17 14.69
C GLY A 227 3.97 10.85 13.92
N TRP A 228 3.49 9.59 13.96
CA TRP A 228 2.28 9.14 13.25
C TRP A 228 2.31 9.35 11.73
N PHE A 229 3.50 9.27 11.13
CA PHE A 229 3.67 9.37 9.69
C PHE A 229 3.49 8.02 9.01
N GLY A 230 3.02 8.02 7.76
CA GLY A 230 3.05 6.83 6.93
C GLY A 230 4.43 6.51 6.36
N THR A 231 4.54 5.33 5.78
CA THR A 231 5.63 4.91 4.90
C THR A 231 5.04 4.44 3.58
N THR A 232 5.90 3.96 2.69
CA THR A 232 5.50 3.10 1.56
C THR A 232 5.38 1.65 2.01
N HIS A 233 5.24 0.73 1.05
CA HIS A 233 5.31 -0.71 1.26
C HIS A 233 6.65 -1.18 1.86
N TRP A 234 7.72 -0.39 1.80
CA TRP A 234 9.03 -0.76 2.37
C TRP A 234 9.03 -0.73 3.91
N PRO A 235 9.12 -1.88 4.61
CA PRO A 235 8.97 -1.94 6.07
C PRO A 235 10.10 -1.27 6.83
N ASN A 236 11.31 -1.26 6.27
CA ASN A 236 12.48 -0.56 6.78
C ASN A 236 12.41 0.98 6.60
N CYS A 237 11.25 1.51 6.20
CA CYS A 237 11.02 2.95 6.09
C CYS A 237 11.90 3.64 5.04
N LYS A 238 12.40 2.91 4.02
CA LYS A 238 13.28 3.43 2.95
C LYS A 238 12.78 4.72 2.31
N VAL A 239 11.47 4.85 2.22
CA VAL A 239 10.76 6.04 1.77
C VAL A 239 9.74 6.44 2.83
N MET A 240 9.90 7.65 3.38
CA MET A 240 8.97 8.23 4.34
C MET A 240 7.74 8.76 3.61
N GLY A 241 6.57 8.46 4.14
CA GLY A 241 5.32 9.07 3.72
C GLY A 241 5.15 10.45 4.36
N ARG A 242 3.98 11.03 4.10
CA ARG A 242 3.51 12.27 4.73
C ARG A 242 2.36 11.98 5.69
N ASN A 243 2.02 12.98 6.51
CA ASN A 243 0.75 13.02 7.23
C ASN A 243 0.22 14.47 7.22
N GLN A 244 0.05 14.97 5.99
CA GLN A 244 -0.32 16.35 5.69
C GLN A 244 -1.35 16.31 4.57
N ALA A 245 -2.59 16.01 4.94
CA ALA A 245 -3.69 16.06 4.00
C ALA A 245 -3.86 17.48 3.44
N SER A 246 -4.19 17.56 2.15
CA SER A 246 -4.59 18.80 1.50
C SER A 246 -5.99 18.67 0.93
N ARG A 247 -6.73 19.77 0.93
CA ARG A 247 -8.07 19.90 0.38
C ARG A 247 -8.11 21.16 -0.47
N ASN A 248 -8.44 21.02 -1.76
CA ASN A 248 -8.47 22.14 -2.72
C ASN A 248 -7.13 22.92 -2.83
N GLY A 249 -6.00 22.23 -2.65
CA GLY A 249 -4.66 22.82 -2.74
C GLY A 249 -4.13 23.44 -1.44
N GLU A 250 -4.97 23.55 -0.39
CA GLU A 250 -4.60 24.07 0.92
C GLU A 250 -4.51 22.95 1.97
N PRO A 251 -3.82 23.15 3.11
CA PRO A 251 -3.85 22.19 4.21
C PRO A 251 -5.28 21.87 4.64
N ASP A 252 -5.64 20.59 4.73
CA ASP A 252 -6.99 20.18 5.13
C ASP A 252 -7.21 20.54 6.62
N PRO A 253 -8.19 21.39 6.96
CA PRO A 253 -8.48 21.73 8.37
C PRO A 253 -8.93 20.52 9.20
N HIS A 254 -9.32 19.42 8.55
CA HIS A 254 -9.68 18.17 9.19
C HIS A 254 -8.51 17.18 9.31
N ASN A 255 -7.29 17.57 8.93
CA ASN A 255 -6.10 16.74 9.10
C ASN A 255 -5.91 16.32 10.57
N ARG A 256 -5.51 15.07 10.78
CA ARG A 256 -5.23 14.54 12.14
C ARG A 256 -3.73 14.29 12.28
N SER A 257 -3.14 14.84 13.33
CA SER A 257 -1.72 14.63 13.66
C SER A 257 -1.46 13.32 14.41
N GLU A 258 -2.51 12.64 14.87
CA GLU A 258 -2.46 11.35 15.54
C GLU A 258 -3.72 10.53 15.16
N PRO A 259 -3.68 9.19 15.25
CA PRO A 259 -4.85 8.37 14.93
C PRO A 259 -6.00 8.67 15.88
N ARG A 260 -7.23 8.57 15.39
CA ARG A 260 -8.43 8.81 16.22
C ARG A 260 -8.54 7.77 17.33
N LYS A 261 -8.19 6.53 17.04
CA LYS A 261 -8.04 5.46 18.02
C LYS A 261 -6.61 4.96 17.99
N LYS A 262 -5.87 5.26 19.05
CA LYS A 262 -4.48 4.83 19.20
C LYS A 262 -4.40 3.31 19.33
N PRO A 263 -3.39 2.67 18.73
CA PRO A 263 -3.24 1.22 18.81
C PRO A 263 -2.82 0.77 20.20
N GLN A 264 -3.27 -0.41 20.60
CA GLN A 264 -2.78 -1.08 21.80
C GLN A 264 -1.57 -1.93 21.42
N LEU A 265 -0.39 -1.57 21.92
CA LEU A 265 0.86 -2.23 21.55
C LEU A 265 1.14 -3.40 22.51
N SER A 266 0.78 -4.61 22.09
CA SER A 266 1.33 -5.83 22.71
C SER A 266 2.85 -5.91 22.46
N GLU A 267 3.56 -6.78 23.18
CA GLU A 267 4.99 -6.99 22.92
C GLU A 267 5.26 -7.36 21.45
N ARG A 268 4.40 -8.23 20.88
CA ARG A 268 4.52 -8.65 19.47
C ARG A 268 4.33 -7.46 18.52
N VAL A 269 3.30 -6.65 18.75
CA VAL A 269 3.02 -5.47 17.93
C VAL A 269 4.14 -4.43 18.05
N TYR A 270 4.67 -4.24 19.25
CA TYR A 270 5.78 -3.32 19.47
C TYR A 270 7.05 -3.76 18.73
N LYS A 271 7.35 -5.07 18.66
CA LYS A 271 8.45 -5.60 17.82
C LYS A 271 8.28 -5.23 16.34
N LEU A 272 7.07 -5.29 15.79
CA LEU A 272 6.82 -4.92 14.38
C LEU A 272 7.16 -3.47 14.05
N THR A 273 7.22 -2.58 15.05
CA THR A 273 7.66 -1.19 14.86
C THR A 273 9.14 -1.07 14.51
N GLY A 274 9.96 -2.09 14.78
CA GLY A 274 11.41 -2.05 14.64
C GLY A 274 12.13 -1.40 15.83
N ILE A 275 11.43 -0.65 16.69
CA ILE A 275 12.04 0.11 17.80
C ILE A 275 12.76 -0.81 18.80
N PRO A 276 12.23 -1.98 19.20
CA PRO A 276 12.93 -2.88 20.12
C PRO A 276 14.28 -3.42 19.63
N TYR A 277 14.54 -3.35 18.31
CA TYR A 277 15.78 -3.85 17.70
C TYR A 277 16.86 -2.77 17.55
N ILE A 278 16.55 -1.52 17.91
CA ILE A 278 17.50 -0.42 17.94
C ILE A 278 18.58 -0.70 18.99
N LYS A 279 19.84 -0.63 18.59
CA LYS A 279 20.95 -0.80 19.53
C LYS A 279 21.01 0.39 20.47
N THR A 280 21.07 0.11 21.77
CA THR A 280 21.41 1.14 22.77
C THR A 280 22.81 1.66 22.46
N GLN A 281 22.95 2.99 22.31
CA GLN A 281 24.28 3.61 22.26
C GLN A 281 25.00 3.29 23.58
N ALA A 282 26.15 2.63 23.47
CA ALA A 282 27.02 2.32 24.60
C ALA A 282 27.72 3.58 25.11
#